data_AF-A0A8B9KME7-F1
#
_entry.id   AF-A0A8B9KME7-F1
#
_cell.length_a   1.000
_cell.length_b   1.000
_cell.length_c   1.000
_cell.angle_alpha   90.00
_cell.angle_beta   90.00
_cell.angle_gamma   90.00
#
_symmetry.space_group_name_H-M   'P 1'
#
loop_
_entity.id
_entity.type
_entity.pdbx_description
1 polymer ?
#
loop_
_entity_poly.entity_id
_entity_poly.type
_entity_poly.pdbx_seq_one_letter_code
_entity_poly.pdbx_strand_id
1 'polypeptide(L)'
;MKVEVREGTAKKLSDDVLPKELAHRKAELKQRQETYRWIAWAPGIPKCIDAKTEAELPQDDRFANEKRSDFEGSLHYALLELSLKKLAIRFGKSWNDLDDFKRIFWKLRSPIAEYAMEHWKEDWFFGYQFMNGSNPRMIQKVTKLPTNFPVSGDMVQAFLSPNTTLDKELKAGNVYLVDHGIVDGIPANVIRNMQQYIAAPMCLLYEHPESGLIPIAIQLEQNPGKDTPIFLPNDPPLAWLLAKMWVRHAEFQVFQLLSHLLRTHLVVEVICVSTLRHLPAVHPIYKLLTPHLKYTLEINCRGYVSSMVSLYYSSDSEVQQDSELQAWIKDIVDEGFVDVPEFGLPNELKGKEEFVTLLSVVIFISTAQHAATNNGQFDWCAWVPNTPCTMRQPPPNDKDAVTMGLIMDTLPDISQSCVQMAITWHLGRAQPDAIPMGQYAEQFFTEPEALQAIESFRQDLKDIDEQIVKQNEGLELQYLYLCPSRIENSITI
;
A
#
# COMPACT_ATOMS: atom_id res chain seq x y z
N MET A 1 37.41 -11.77 -5.32
CA MET A 1 36.49 -12.87 -4.93
C MET A 1 36.38 -13.82 -6.12
N LYS A 2 36.28 -15.14 -5.92
CA LYS A 2 35.93 -16.08 -7.01
C LYS A 2 34.44 -16.37 -6.87
N VAL A 3 33.65 -15.94 -7.85
CA VAL A 3 32.22 -16.28 -7.92
C VAL A 3 32.11 -17.57 -8.73
N GLU A 4 31.35 -18.53 -8.23
CA GLU A 4 30.98 -19.74 -8.97
C GLU A 4 29.48 -19.64 -9.31
N VAL A 5 29.13 -20.02 -10.53
CA VAL A 5 27.76 -19.88 -11.06
C VAL A 5 27.36 -21.22 -11.68
N ARG A 6 26.13 -21.66 -11.40
CA ARG A 6 25.52 -22.85 -12.01
C ARG A 6 25.15 -22.55 -13.47
N GLU A 7 24.90 -23.60 -14.25
CA GLU A 7 24.29 -23.47 -15.57
C GLU A 7 22.84 -22.95 -15.43
N GLY A 8 22.28 -22.36 -16.49
CA GLY A 8 21.02 -21.63 -16.47
C GLY A 8 19.79 -22.46 -16.07
N THR A 9 19.74 -23.74 -16.44
CA THR A 9 18.61 -24.65 -16.15
C THR A 9 18.28 -24.68 -14.66
N ALA A 10 16.99 -24.51 -14.31
CA ALA A 10 16.55 -24.61 -12.93
C ALA A 10 16.63 -26.06 -12.39
N LYS A 11 16.97 -26.19 -11.10
CA LYS A 11 17.16 -27.48 -10.42
C LYS A 11 16.65 -27.45 -8.98
N LYS A 12 15.75 -28.37 -8.64
CA LYS A 12 15.44 -28.74 -7.24
C LYS A 12 16.60 -29.55 -6.65
N LEU A 13 16.62 -29.74 -5.33
CA LEU A 13 17.64 -30.58 -4.68
C LEU A 13 17.64 -32.04 -5.20
N SER A 14 16.48 -32.56 -5.58
CA SER A 14 16.31 -33.90 -6.21
C SER A 14 17.05 -34.07 -7.53
N ASP A 15 17.38 -32.98 -8.21
CA ASP A 15 17.85 -32.99 -9.60
C ASP A 15 19.39 -32.90 -9.69
N ASP A 16 20.06 -32.56 -8.58
CA ASP A 16 21.52 -32.48 -8.46
C ASP A 16 22.11 -33.88 -8.15
N VAL A 17 22.55 -34.58 -9.20
CA VAL A 17 23.08 -35.96 -9.07
C VAL A 17 24.60 -36.02 -8.87
N LEU A 18 25.35 -34.97 -9.21
CA LEU A 18 26.81 -34.97 -9.08
C LEU A 18 27.26 -34.41 -7.71
N PRO A 19 28.23 -35.02 -7.01
CA PRO A 19 28.71 -34.53 -5.72
C PRO A 19 29.20 -33.07 -5.72
N LYS A 20 29.72 -32.60 -6.86
CA LYS A 20 30.11 -31.19 -7.09
C LYS A 20 28.92 -30.23 -6.91
N GLU A 21 27.75 -30.61 -7.39
CA GLU A 21 26.57 -29.76 -7.47
C GLU A 21 25.93 -29.64 -6.08
N LEU A 22 25.74 -30.78 -5.42
CA LEU A 22 25.33 -30.86 -4.02
C LEU A 22 26.28 -30.08 -3.08
N ALA A 23 27.59 -30.17 -3.31
CA ALA A 23 28.57 -29.42 -2.55
C ALA A 23 28.48 -27.90 -2.80
N HIS A 24 28.31 -27.46 -4.05
CA HIS A 24 28.08 -26.06 -4.40
C HIS A 24 26.81 -25.53 -3.75
N ARG A 25 25.66 -26.21 -3.94
CA ARG A 25 24.36 -25.84 -3.39
C ARG A 25 24.41 -25.66 -1.87
N LYS A 26 25.02 -26.63 -1.17
CA LYS A 26 25.20 -26.58 0.28
C LYS A 26 26.14 -25.46 0.75
N ALA A 27 27.20 -25.17 0.01
CA ALA A 27 28.10 -24.06 0.32
C ALA A 27 27.44 -22.70 0.10
N GLU A 28 26.68 -22.55 -0.99
CA GLU A 28 25.91 -21.35 -1.30
C GLU A 28 24.88 -21.05 -0.21
N LEU A 29 24.04 -22.02 0.15
CA LEU A 29 23.03 -21.85 1.21
C LEU A 29 23.67 -21.52 2.56
N LYS A 30 24.79 -22.17 2.90
CA LYS A 30 25.51 -21.84 4.13
C LYS A 30 26.01 -20.38 4.12
N GLN A 31 26.66 -19.95 3.04
CA GLN A 31 27.15 -18.58 2.90
C GLN A 31 25.99 -17.57 2.96
N ARG A 32 24.87 -17.88 2.29
CA ARG A 32 23.63 -17.11 2.33
C ARG A 32 23.08 -16.96 3.75
N GLN A 33 22.99 -18.04 4.53
CA GLN A 33 22.51 -18.00 5.93
C GLN A 33 23.47 -17.26 6.89
N GLU A 34 24.77 -17.23 6.59
CA GLU A 34 25.76 -16.42 7.33
C GLU A 34 25.67 -14.92 6.97
N THR A 35 25.25 -14.60 5.73
CA THR A 35 25.15 -13.25 5.17
C THR A 35 23.81 -12.58 5.50
N TYR A 36 22.70 -13.28 5.21
CA TYR A 36 21.33 -12.82 5.41
C TYR A 36 20.79 -13.38 6.72
N ARG A 37 20.73 -12.52 7.75
CA ARG A 37 20.27 -12.88 9.09
C ARG A 37 19.05 -12.06 9.48
N TRP A 38 18.27 -12.59 10.41
CA TRP A 38 17.09 -11.92 10.95
C TRP A 38 17.44 -11.01 12.12
N ILE A 39 16.80 -9.84 12.19
CA ILE A 39 16.73 -9.02 13.40
C ILE A 39 15.28 -8.64 13.70
N ALA A 40 14.92 -8.61 14.98
CA ALA A 40 13.68 -8.00 15.43
C ALA A 40 13.90 -6.50 15.59
N TRP A 41 13.27 -5.69 14.73
CA TRP A 41 13.38 -4.21 14.80
C TRP A 41 12.61 -3.64 16.00
N ALA A 42 11.39 -4.12 16.21
CA ALA A 42 10.55 -3.78 17.37
C ALA A 42 9.57 -4.94 17.68
N PRO A 43 9.10 -5.09 18.93
CA PRO A 43 8.12 -6.11 19.28
C PRO A 43 6.81 -5.96 18.49
N GLY A 44 6.24 -7.07 18.01
CA GLY A 44 4.98 -7.08 17.26
C GLY A 44 5.07 -6.66 15.79
N ILE A 45 6.29 -6.39 15.29
CA ILE A 45 6.58 -6.12 13.88
C ILE A 45 7.26 -7.36 13.29
N PRO A 46 7.00 -7.76 12.02
CA PRO A 46 7.76 -8.83 11.38
C PRO A 46 9.27 -8.58 11.45
N LYS A 47 10.07 -9.64 11.55
CA LYS A 47 11.54 -9.52 11.51
C LYS A 47 11.99 -9.01 10.14
N CYS A 48 13.11 -8.31 10.13
CA CYS A 48 13.72 -7.71 8.94
C CYS A 48 15.19 -8.16 8.80
N ILE A 49 15.88 -7.68 7.77
CA ILE A 49 17.31 -7.95 7.56
C ILE A 49 18.17 -7.36 8.69
N ASP A 50 19.14 -8.15 9.19
CA ASP A 50 20.15 -7.73 10.18
C ASP A 50 21.21 -6.81 9.55
N ALA A 51 20.79 -5.61 9.15
CA ALA A 51 21.63 -4.53 8.67
C ALA A 51 21.13 -3.20 9.26
N LYS A 52 22.01 -2.45 9.93
CA LYS A 52 21.65 -1.15 10.56
C LYS A 52 21.75 0.03 9.60
N THR A 53 22.47 -0.16 8.50
CA THR A 53 22.70 0.84 7.46
C THR A 53 22.76 0.17 6.10
N GLU A 54 22.44 0.91 5.03
CA GLU A 54 22.57 0.43 3.63
C GLU A 54 23.99 -0.05 3.31
N ALA A 55 25.00 0.50 4.00
CA ALA A 55 26.40 0.11 3.87
C ALA A 55 26.73 -1.29 4.43
N GLU A 56 25.84 -1.90 5.22
CA GLU A 56 25.97 -3.26 5.77
C GLU A 56 25.35 -4.34 4.86
N LEU A 57 24.45 -3.98 3.94
CA LEU A 57 23.86 -4.91 2.96
C LEU A 57 24.93 -5.43 1.99
N PRO A 58 24.82 -6.65 1.42
CA PRO A 58 25.70 -7.09 0.35
C PRO A 58 25.60 -6.17 -0.88
N GLN A 59 26.67 -6.07 -1.68
CA GLN A 59 26.71 -5.10 -2.78
C GLN A 59 25.63 -5.35 -3.84
N ASP A 60 25.29 -6.61 -4.08
CA ASP A 60 24.32 -7.02 -5.10
C ASP A 60 22.85 -6.69 -4.70
N ASP A 61 22.60 -6.44 -3.42
CA ASP A 61 21.28 -6.08 -2.86
C ASP A 61 21.09 -4.57 -2.69
N ARG A 62 22.14 -3.76 -2.93
CA ARG A 62 22.09 -2.29 -2.82
C ARG A 62 21.60 -1.65 -4.10
N PHE A 63 21.03 -0.46 -3.97
CA PHE A 63 20.74 0.39 -5.13
C PHE A 63 22.00 0.64 -5.97
N ALA A 64 21.85 0.48 -7.29
CA ALA A 64 22.79 1.00 -8.27
C ALA A 64 23.05 2.50 -8.03
N ASN A 65 24.27 2.97 -8.28
CA ASN A 65 24.69 4.34 -7.91
C ASN A 65 23.79 5.44 -8.50
N GLU A 66 23.26 5.22 -9.71
CA GLU A 66 22.34 6.14 -10.39
C GLU A 66 21.00 6.22 -9.63
N LYS A 67 20.42 5.06 -9.26
CA LYS A 67 19.21 4.97 -8.43
C LYS A 67 19.42 5.57 -7.05
N ARG A 68 20.54 5.29 -6.36
CA ARG A 68 20.86 5.91 -5.05
C ARG A 68 20.93 7.45 -5.17
N SER A 69 21.62 7.96 -6.19
CA SER A 69 21.75 9.41 -6.40
C SER A 69 20.42 10.09 -6.73
N ASP A 70 19.52 9.43 -7.47
CA ASP A 70 18.19 9.94 -7.75
C ASP A 70 17.28 9.85 -6.52
N PHE A 71 17.32 8.77 -5.73
CA PHE A 71 16.59 8.64 -4.48
C PHE A 71 16.98 9.74 -3.48
N GLU A 72 18.28 9.89 -3.18
CA GLU A 72 18.79 10.94 -2.27
C GLU A 72 18.50 12.36 -2.80
N GLY A 73 18.63 12.58 -4.12
CA GLY A 73 18.47 13.88 -4.74
C GLY A 73 17.02 14.32 -4.91
N SER A 74 16.10 13.39 -5.18
CA SER A 74 14.74 13.71 -5.64
C SER A 74 13.84 14.29 -4.55
N LEU A 75 13.99 13.92 -3.28
CA LEU A 75 13.29 14.58 -2.18
C LEU A 75 13.76 16.05 -2.02
N HIS A 76 15.06 16.30 -2.20
CA HIS A 76 15.62 17.65 -2.19
C HIS A 76 15.15 18.48 -3.39
N TYR A 77 15.05 17.84 -4.56
CA TYR A 77 14.49 18.39 -5.79
C TYR A 77 13.00 18.75 -5.61
N ALA A 78 12.18 17.89 -5.02
CA ALA A 78 10.77 18.18 -4.74
C ALA A 78 10.58 19.45 -3.89
N LEU A 79 11.35 19.57 -2.79
CA LEU A 79 11.36 20.75 -1.92
C LEU A 79 11.87 22.03 -2.61
N LEU A 80 12.73 21.88 -3.62
CA LEU A 80 13.21 22.99 -4.47
C LEU A 80 12.17 23.39 -5.52
N GLU A 81 11.65 22.44 -6.28
CA GLU A 81 10.78 22.71 -7.42
C GLU A 81 9.41 23.24 -7.00
N LEU A 82 8.78 22.65 -5.98
CA LEU A 82 7.58 23.20 -5.35
C LEU A 82 7.81 24.60 -4.71
N SER A 83 9.06 25.10 -4.74
CA SER A 83 9.49 26.39 -4.18
C SER A 83 9.33 26.47 -2.66
N LEU A 84 9.25 25.30 -2.02
CA LEU A 84 8.90 25.15 -0.61
C LEU A 84 10.07 25.41 0.33
N LYS A 85 11.33 25.44 -0.11
CA LYS A 85 12.48 25.72 0.80
C LYS A 85 12.30 26.95 1.71
N LYS A 86 11.58 27.99 1.29
CA LYS A 86 11.28 29.20 2.11
C LYS A 86 10.01 29.08 2.97
N LEU A 87 9.20 28.05 2.75
CA LEU A 87 7.93 27.75 3.42
C LEU A 87 8.09 26.59 4.42
N ALA A 88 8.83 25.54 4.05
CA ALA A 88 9.26 24.41 4.89
C ALA A 88 10.17 24.78 6.08
N ILE A 89 10.49 26.08 6.24
CA ILE A 89 11.16 26.64 7.43
C ILE A 89 10.24 27.51 8.29
N ARG A 90 8.95 27.64 7.92
CA ARG A 90 7.92 28.43 8.64
C ARG A 90 7.12 27.56 9.60
N PHE A 91 7.83 26.86 10.48
CA PHE A 91 7.23 25.97 11.49
C PHE A 91 6.22 26.70 12.39
N GLY A 92 5.14 26.03 12.76
CA GLY A 92 4.10 26.54 13.66
C GLY A 92 3.16 27.59 13.04
N LYS A 93 3.35 27.98 11.78
CA LYS A 93 2.49 28.96 11.13
C LYS A 93 1.36 28.27 10.35
N SER A 94 0.12 28.49 10.78
CA SER A 94 -1.10 28.14 10.03
C SER A 94 -1.17 28.87 8.68
N TRP A 95 -1.90 28.27 7.74
CA TRP A 95 -2.34 28.93 6.51
C TRP A 95 -3.38 30.02 6.83
N ASN A 96 -3.51 31.07 6.01
CA ASN A 96 -4.51 32.11 6.29
C ASN A 96 -5.90 31.68 5.80
N ASP A 97 -5.95 30.97 4.68
CA ASP A 97 -7.15 30.44 4.04
C ASP A 97 -6.82 29.20 3.18
N LEU A 98 -7.85 28.60 2.59
CA LEU A 98 -7.73 27.44 1.70
C LEU A 98 -7.08 27.78 0.34
N ASP A 99 -7.14 29.02 -0.12
CA ASP A 99 -6.56 29.42 -1.42
C ASP A 99 -5.02 29.57 -1.33
N ASP A 100 -4.46 29.80 -0.14
CA ASP A 100 -3.01 29.74 0.07
C ASP A 100 -2.41 28.37 -0.27
N PHE A 101 -3.10 27.25 -0.01
CA PHE A 101 -2.65 25.91 -0.41
C PHE A 101 -2.51 25.78 -1.95
N LYS A 102 -3.33 26.50 -2.72
CA LYS A 102 -3.23 26.49 -4.20
C LYS A 102 -1.93 27.12 -4.68
N ARG A 103 -1.39 28.07 -3.92
CA ARG A 103 -0.17 28.81 -4.28
C ARG A 103 1.11 27.96 -4.26
N ILE A 104 1.10 26.82 -3.57
CA ILE A 104 2.22 25.87 -3.56
C ILE A 104 2.08 24.76 -4.62
N PHE A 105 0.94 24.66 -5.30
CA PHE A 105 0.64 23.63 -6.30
C PHE A 105 1.20 23.90 -7.70
N TRP A 106 1.77 25.08 -7.95
CA TRP A 106 1.99 25.63 -9.29
C TRP A 106 3.05 24.94 -10.17
N LYS A 107 3.99 24.19 -9.57
CA LYS A 107 5.20 23.65 -10.24
C LYS A 107 5.11 22.17 -10.59
N LEU A 108 4.80 21.31 -9.62
CA LEU A 108 4.58 19.88 -9.84
C LEU A 108 3.08 19.66 -9.92
N ARG A 109 2.60 19.28 -11.11
CA ARG A 109 1.17 19.13 -11.40
C ARG A 109 0.80 17.67 -11.53
N SER A 110 -0.39 17.36 -11.07
CA SER A 110 -1.11 16.12 -11.38
C SER A 110 -2.54 16.51 -11.76
N PRO A 111 -3.11 16.00 -12.88
CA PRO A 111 -4.50 16.27 -13.23
C PRO A 111 -5.47 15.82 -12.13
N ILE A 112 -5.21 14.68 -11.47
CA ILE A 112 -6.06 14.15 -10.40
C ILE A 112 -5.96 15.02 -9.14
N ALA A 113 -4.78 15.58 -8.84
CA ALA A 113 -4.62 16.49 -7.71
C ALA A 113 -5.19 17.90 -7.98
N GLU A 114 -5.11 18.39 -9.22
CA GLU A 114 -5.83 19.60 -9.66
C GLU A 114 -7.35 19.38 -9.55
N TYR A 115 -7.85 18.22 -9.99
CA TYR A 115 -9.26 17.82 -9.81
C TYR A 115 -9.66 17.73 -8.32
N ALA A 116 -8.83 17.10 -7.49
CA ALA A 116 -9.08 17.01 -6.05
C ALA A 116 -9.13 18.38 -5.38
N MET A 117 -8.27 19.32 -5.79
CA MET A 117 -8.28 20.71 -5.31
C MET A 117 -9.61 21.43 -5.61
N GLU A 118 -10.29 21.08 -6.70
CA GLU A 118 -11.60 21.62 -7.08
C GLU A 118 -12.75 20.90 -6.36
N HIS A 119 -12.75 19.56 -6.35
CA HIS A 119 -13.89 18.73 -5.94
C HIS A 119 -13.86 18.15 -4.51
N TRP A 120 -12.77 18.27 -3.73
CA TRP A 120 -12.64 17.68 -2.38
C TRP A 120 -13.74 18.03 -1.36
N LYS A 121 -14.49 19.10 -1.59
CA LYS A 121 -15.61 19.50 -0.72
C LYS A 121 -16.89 18.70 -0.99
N GLU A 122 -16.99 18.05 -2.15
CA GLU A 122 -18.19 17.38 -2.62
C GLU A 122 -18.32 15.97 -2.01
N ASP A 123 -19.54 15.56 -1.70
CA ASP A 123 -19.80 14.30 -0.99
C ASP A 123 -19.60 13.07 -1.88
N TRP A 124 -19.96 13.15 -3.16
CA TRP A 124 -19.71 12.08 -4.13
C TRP A 124 -18.20 11.83 -4.32
N PHE A 125 -17.39 12.88 -4.38
CA PHE A 125 -15.95 12.79 -4.59
C PHE A 125 -15.22 12.30 -3.31
N PHE A 126 -15.75 12.63 -2.14
CA PHE A 126 -15.30 12.03 -0.88
C PHE A 126 -15.59 10.51 -0.86
N GLY A 127 -16.79 10.09 -1.28
CA GLY A 127 -17.16 8.67 -1.37
C GLY A 127 -16.35 7.90 -2.43
N TYR A 128 -16.18 8.47 -3.61
CA TYR A 128 -15.40 7.93 -4.73
C TYR A 128 -13.98 7.51 -4.31
N GLN A 129 -13.34 8.27 -3.43
CA GLN A 129 -11.99 7.98 -2.95
C GLN A 129 -11.85 6.71 -2.11
N PHE A 130 -12.92 6.15 -1.55
CA PHE A 130 -12.87 4.84 -0.88
C PHE A 130 -12.90 3.65 -1.86
N MET A 131 -13.20 3.90 -3.14
CA MET A 131 -13.22 2.89 -4.20
C MET A 131 -12.05 3.04 -5.18
N ASN A 132 -11.64 4.29 -5.46
CA ASN A 132 -10.69 4.62 -6.53
C ASN A 132 -9.55 5.57 -6.07
N GLY A 133 -9.52 5.93 -4.78
CA GLY A 133 -8.48 6.78 -4.19
C GLY A 133 -7.18 6.03 -3.89
N SER A 134 -6.35 6.59 -3.02
CA SER A 134 -5.07 5.97 -2.61
C SER A 134 -5.20 4.76 -1.69
N ASN A 135 -6.35 4.58 -1.01
CA ASN A 135 -6.56 3.49 -0.04
C ASN A 135 -7.93 2.79 -0.21
N PRO A 136 -8.22 2.14 -1.34
CA PRO A 136 -9.52 1.54 -1.62
C PRO A 136 -9.68 0.16 -0.93
N ARG A 137 -9.52 0.12 0.40
CA ARG A 137 -9.48 -1.11 1.21
C ARG A 137 -10.28 -1.07 2.52
N MET A 138 -10.66 0.11 3.01
CA MET A 138 -11.33 0.24 4.32
C MET A 138 -12.85 0.15 4.24
N ILE A 139 -13.43 0.31 3.04
CA ILE A 139 -14.88 0.25 2.85
C ILE A 139 -15.41 -1.18 2.91
N GLN A 140 -16.45 -1.39 3.71
CA GLN A 140 -17.12 -2.69 3.87
C GLN A 140 -18.63 -2.53 3.76
N LYS A 141 -19.29 -3.45 3.05
CA LYS A 141 -20.76 -3.51 2.99
C LYS A 141 -21.31 -3.97 4.34
N VAL A 142 -22.29 -3.25 4.89
CA VAL A 142 -22.89 -3.58 6.19
C VAL A 142 -24.38 -3.89 6.05
N THR A 143 -24.83 -4.93 6.76
CA THR A 143 -26.25 -5.30 6.89
C THR A 143 -26.84 -4.93 8.26
N LYS A 144 -25.98 -4.51 9.19
CA LYS A 144 -26.31 -4.02 10.53
C LYS A 144 -25.20 -3.05 10.97
N LEU A 145 -25.58 -1.97 11.66
CA LEU A 145 -24.61 -1.02 12.22
C LEU A 145 -23.94 -1.55 13.51
N PRO A 146 -22.69 -1.17 13.79
CA PRO A 146 -22.05 -1.37 15.09
C PRO A 146 -22.85 -0.73 16.23
N THR A 147 -22.88 -1.36 17.40
CA THR A 147 -23.63 -0.84 18.57
C THR A 147 -23.06 0.46 19.14
N ASN A 148 -21.79 0.75 18.85
CA ASN A 148 -21.10 1.99 19.22
C ASN A 148 -21.26 3.11 18.18
N PHE A 149 -22.01 2.88 17.09
CA PHE A 149 -22.35 3.88 16.07
C PHE A 149 -23.87 4.07 15.99
N PRO A 150 -24.50 4.81 16.92
CA PRO A 150 -25.96 4.89 17.09
C PRO A 150 -26.65 5.82 16.06
N VAL A 151 -26.36 5.64 14.77
CA VAL A 151 -27.09 6.31 13.67
C VAL A 151 -28.50 5.73 13.59
N SER A 152 -29.51 6.58 13.70
CA SER A 152 -30.92 6.20 13.50
C SER A 152 -31.37 6.43 12.05
N GLY A 153 -32.44 5.75 11.64
CA GLY A 153 -33.07 6.00 10.33
C GLY A 153 -33.48 7.46 10.15
N ASP A 154 -34.08 8.07 11.17
CA ASP A 154 -34.54 9.46 11.16
C ASP A 154 -33.40 10.48 10.90
N MET A 155 -32.19 10.21 11.42
CA MET A 155 -31.03 11.07 11.22
C MET A 155 -30.59 11.14 9.76
N VAL A 156 -30.66 10.02 9.03
CA VAL A 156 -30.15 9.92 7.65
C VAL A 156 -31.23 9.93 6.59
N GLN A 157 -32.52 9.91 6.96
CA GLN A 157 -33.65 9.80 6.04
C GLN A 157 -33.68 10.90 4.96
N ALA A 158 -33.11 12.07 5.24
CA ALA A 158 -32.98 13.19 4.31
C ALA A 158 -31.93 12.98 3.20
N PHE A 159 -31.05 12.00 3.33
CA PHE A 159 -29.96 11.68 2.38
C PHE A 159 -30.18 10.33 1.66
N LEU A 160 -31.25 9.63 1.99
CA LEU A 160 -31.67 8.40 1.32
C LEU A 160 -32.66 8.72 0.19
N SER A 161 -32.73 7.85 -0.82
CA SER A 161 -33.67 8.06 -1.92
C SER A 161 -35.14 8.02 -1.47
N PRO A 162 -36.06 8.70 -2.19
CA PRO A 162 -37.47 8.72 -1.83
C PRO A 162 -38.08 7.31 -1.69
N ASN A 163 -38.92 7.13 -0.66
CA ASN A 163 -39.65 5.90 -0.32
C ASN A 163 -38.82 4.74 0.27
N THR A 164 -37.51 4.93 0.51
CA THR A 164 -36.70 3.98 1.28
C THR A 164 -36.46 4.40 2.73
N THR A 165 -35.83 3.51 3.51
CA THR A 165 -35.44 3.71 4.91
C THR A 165 -34.09 3.04 5.14
N LEU A 166 -33.31 3.46 6.14
CA LEU A 166 -31.99 2.88 6.46
C LEU A 166 -32.03 1.33 6.59
N ASP A 167 -33.05 0.79 7.27
CA ASP A 167 -33.26 -0.67 7.40
C ASP A 167 -33.51 -1.41 6.09
N LYS A 168 -34.04 -0.74 5.06
CA LYS A 168 -34.24 -1.32 3.73
C LYS A 168 -32.93 -1.33 2.96
N GLU A 169 -32.18 -0.23 3.00
CA GLU A 169 -30.90 -0.10 2.29
C GLU A 169 -29.80 -0.99 2.89
N LEU A 170 -29.78 -1.17 4.21
CA LEU A 170 -28.94 -2.17 4.90
C LEU A 170 -29.25 -3.60 4.41
N LYS A 171 -30.53 -3.94 4.22
CA LYS A 171 -30.96 -5.27 3.73
C LYS A 171 -30.73 -5.44 2.22
N ALA A 172 -30.84 -4.37 1.45
CA ALA A 172 -30.50 -4.35 0.02
C ALA A 172 -28.98 -4.43 -0.20
N GLY A 173 -28.18 -4.07 0.81
CA GLY A 173 -26.73 -4.05 0.72
C GLY A 173 -26.18 -2.81 0.01
N ASN A 174 -26.89 -1.69 0.11
CA ASN A 174 -26.50 -0.39 -0.48
C ASN A 174 -25.81 0.53 0.53
N VAL A 175 -25.64 0.08 1.77
CA VAL A 175 -25.01 0.82 2.87
C VAL A 175 -23.64 0.22 3.18
N TYR A 176 -22.67 1.10 3.35
CA TYR A 176 -21.27 0.76 3.58
C TYR A 176 -20.74 1.49 4.82
N LEU A 177 -19.80 0.88 5.50
CA LEU A 177 -19.08 1.43 6.65
C LEU A 177 -17.59 1.50 6.32
N VAL A 178 -16.97 2.60 6.69
CA VAL A 178 -15.52 2.74 6.82
C VAL A 178 -15.24 2.97 8.29
N ASP A 179 -14.56 2.02 8.93
CA ASP A 179 -14.29 2.02 10.38
C ASP A 179 -12.78 2.11 10.64
N HIS A 180 -12.36 3.18 11.32
CA HIS A 180 -10.98 3.43 11.71
C HIS A 180 -10.69 3.05 13.17
N GLY A 181 -11.48 2.18 13.80
CA GLY A 181 -11.24 1.71 15.17
C GLY A 181 -9.84 1.13 15.42
N ILE A 182 -9.13 0.72 14.36
CA ILE A 182 -7.72 0.27 14.43
C ILE A 182 -6.72 1.37 14.85
N VAL A 183 -7.08 2.65 14.76
CA VAL A 183 -6.26 3.77 15.29
C VAL A 183 -6.80 4.32 16.62
N ASP A 184 -7.81 3.69 17.24
CA ASP A 184 -8.29 4.10 18.56
C ASP A 184 -7.23 3.86 19.64
N GLY A 185 -7.13 4.79 20.58
CA GLY A 185 -6.11 4.77 21.64
C GLY A 185 -4.65 4.92 21.20
N ILE A 186 -4.34 5.08 19.90
CA ILE A 186 -2.96 5.28 19.42
C ILE A 186 -2.42 6.64 19.92
N PRO A 187 -1.24 6.69 20.56
CA PRO A 187 -0.69 7.93 21.08
C PRO A 187 -0.29 8.88 19.93
N ALA A 188 -0.90 10.07 19.90
CA ALA A 188 -0.61 11.07 18.91
C ALA A 188 0.75 11.76 19.13
N ASN A 189 1.43 12.11 18.04
CA ASN A 189 2.80 12.63 18.02
C ASN A 189 2.92 14.05 18.62
N VAL A 190 4.12 14.45 19.01
CA VAL A 190 4.47 15.83 19.41
C VAL A 190 5.51 16.38 18.44
N ILE A 191 5.06 17.18 17.46
CA ILE A 191 5.94 17.74 16.43
C ILE A 191 6.43 19.11 16.90
N ARG A 192 7.74 19.23 17.16
CA ARG A 192 8.39 20.48 17.62
C ARG A 192 7.69 21.11 18.84
N ASN A 193 7.39 20.28 19.84
CA ASN A 193 6.67 20.64 21.07
C ASN A 193 5.19 21.05 20.88
N MET A 194 4.61 20.86 19.69
CA MET A 194 3.17 21.02 19.46
C MET A 194 2.48 19.65 19.48
N GLN A 195 1.49 19.48 20.34
CA GLN A 195 0.66 18.27 20.37
C GLN A 195 -0.07 18.12 19.03
N GLN A 196 0.02 16.93 18.43
CA GLN A 196 -0.82 16.52 17.31
C GLN A 196 -1.97 15.64 17.84
N TYR A 197 -2.97 15.39 17.02
CA TYR A 197 -4.17 14.64 17.40
C TYR A 197 -4.52 13.63 16.32
N ILE A 198 -5.08 12.50 16.75
CA ILE A 198 -5.59 11.41 15.92
C ILE A 198 -7.05 11.19 16.33
N ALA A 199 -7.89 10.80 15.37
CA ALA A 199 -9.26 10.39 15.59
C ALA A 199 -9.45 8.96 15.07
N ALA A 200 -10.44 8.23 15.57
CA ALA A 200 -10.76 6.86 15.16
C ALA A 200 -12.19 6.79 14.56
N PRO A 201 -12.45 7.49 13.44
CA PRO A 201 -13.79 7.73 12.95
C PRO A 201 -14.47 6.52 12.31
N MET A 202 -15.80 6.46 12.49
CA MET A 202 -16.71 5.64 11.71
C MET A 202 -17.47 6.52 10.72
N CYS A 203 -17.40 6.18 9.43
CA CYS A 203 -18.09 6.87 8.34
C CYS A 203 -19.11 5.93 7.69
N LEU A 204 -20.38 6.29 7.72
CA LEU A 204 -21.46 5.60 7.03
C LEU A 204 -21.65 6.18 5.63
N LEU A 205 -21.65 5.33 4.62
CA LEU A 205 -21.87 5.70 3.22
C LEU A 205 -23.09 4.99 2.64
N TYR A 206 -23.73 5.63 1.67
CA TYR A 206 -24.87 5.13 0.92
C TYR A 206 -24.59 5.19 -0.58
N GLU A 207 -24.87 4.10 -1.30
CA GLU A 207 -24.89 4.07 -2.76
C GLU A 207 -26.17 4.76 -3.26
N HIS A 208 -26.12 6.08 -3.43
CA HIS A 208 -27.27 6.85 -3.91
C HIS A 208 -27.44 6.69 -5.43
N PRO A 209 -28.61 6.27 -5.94
CA PRO A 209 -28.84 5.98 -7.37
C PRO A 209 -28.49 7.10 -8.35
N GLU A 210 -28.51 8.37 -7.90
CA GLU A 210 -28.22 9.54 -8.74
C GLU A 210 -26.85 10.17 -8.43
N SER A 211 -26.23 9.85 -7.30
CA SER A 211 -25.03 10.55 -6.79
C SER A 211 -23.84 9.63 -6.54
N GLY A 212 -24.02 8.32 -6.79
CA GLY A 212 -23.09 7.27 -6.42
C GLY A 212 -22.94 7.15 -4.90
N LEU A 213 -21.82 6.55 -4.50
CA LEU A 213 -21.44 6.41 -3.10
C LEU A 213 -21.22 7.78 -2.43
N ILE A 214 -22.05 8.12 -1.43
CA ILE A 214 -21.97 9.38 -0.66
C ILE A 214 -21.90 9.12 0.86
N PRO A 215 -21.15 9.91 1.64
CA PRO A 215 -21.19 9.91 3.10
C PRO A 215 -22.54 10.45 3.61
N ILE A 216 -23.13 9.76 4.58
CA ILE A 216 -24.43 10.14 5.18
C ILE A 216 -24.38 10.33 6.71
N ALA A 217 -23.37 9.79 7.39
CA ALA A 217 -23.11 10.07 8.81
C ALA A 217 -21.63 9.82 9.17
N ILE A 218 -21.05 10.62 10.07
CA ILE A 218 -19.68 10.47 10.57
C ILE A 218 -19.67 10.61 12.10
N GLN A 219 -19.10 9.64 12.82
CA GLN A 219 -18.74 9.78 14.24
C GLN A 219 -17.21 9.78 14.34
N LEU A 220 -16.60 10.74 15.05
CA LEU A 220 -15.14 10.91 15.01
C LEU A 220 -14.35 10.02 15.97
N GLU A 221 -15.01 9.40 16.95
CA GLU A 221 -14.38 8.49 17.91
C GLU A 221 -15.23 7.22 18.07
N GLN A 222 -14.61 6.16 18.61
CA GLN A 222 -15.26 4.86 18.74
C GLN A 222 -16.33 4.80 19.84
N ASN A 223 -16.27 5.68 20.85
CA ASN A 223 -17.19 5.67 21.98
C ASN A 223 -18.25 6.77 21.80
N PRO A 224 -19.55 6.44 21.67
CA PRO A 224 -20.59 7.45 21.51
C PRO A 224 -20.85 8.19 22.83
N GLY A 225 -20.99 9.52 22.76
CA GLY A 225 -21.14 10.37 23.94
C GLY A 225 -21.69 11.74 23.59
N LYS A 226 -21.90 12.59 24.61
CA LYS A 226 -22.31 13.99 24.39
C LYS A 226 -21.23 14.81 23.69
N ASP A 227 -19.98 14.51 24.00
CA ASP A 227 -18.80 15.16 23.43
C ASP A 227 -18.34 14.52 22.09
N THR A 228 -18.98 13.43 21.68
CA THR A 228 -18.67 12.69 20.45
C THR A 228 -19.90 12.73 19.51
N PRO A 229 -20.24 13.89 18.93
CA PRO A 229 -21.43 14.03 18.10
C PRO A 229 -21.31 13.22 16.79
N ILE A 230 -22.45 12.75 16.29
CA ILE A 230 -22.58 12.22 14.93
C ILE A 230 -22.84 13.41 14.00
N PHE A 231 -21.90 13.66 13.10
CA PHE A 231 -21.99 14.65 12.03
C PHE A 231 -22.81 14.12 10.85
N LEU A 232 -23.58 15.00 10.21
CA LEU A 232 -24.48 14.74 9.09
C LEU A 232 -24.29 15.81 7.99
N PRO A 233 -24.58 15.51 6.71
CA PRO A 233 -24.47 16.48 5.61
C PRO A 233 -25.29 17.78 5.74
N ASN A 234 -26.29 17.82 6.64
CA ASN A 234 -27.11 19.01 6.90
C ASN A 234 -26.70 19.82 8.15
N ASP A 235 -25.62 19.45 8.82
CA ASP A 235 -24.98 20.25 9.87
C ASP A 235 -24.40 21.57 9.31
N PRO A 236 -23.95 22.51 10.15
CA PRO A 236 -23.20 23.69 9.71
C PRO A 236 -22.10 23.29 8.69
N PRO A 237 -22.03 23.91 7.49
CA PRO A 237 -21.20 23.39 6.39
C PRO A 237 -19.71 23.19 6.70
N LEU A 238 -19.17 23.99 7.62
CA LEU A 238 -17.77 23.85 8.08
C LEU A 238 -17.58 22.69 9.07
N ALA A 239 -18.60 22.35 9.87
CA ALA A 239 -18.58 21.19 10.76
C ALA A 239 -18.60 19.88 9.95
N TRP A 240 -19.48 19.79 8.94
CA TRP A 240 -19.49 18.64 8.02
C TRP A 240 -18.16 18.50 7.26
N LEU A 241 -17.63 19.62 6.75
CA LEU A 241 -16.35 19.62 6.05
C LEU A 241 -15.18 19.17 6.95
N LEU A 242 -15.13 19.66 8.19
CA LEU A 242 -14.09 19.26 9.15
C LEU A 242 -14.23 17.79 9.56
N ALA A 243 -15.45 17.28 9.75
CA ALA A 243 -15.68 15.86 10.02
C ALA A 243 -15.16 14.98 8.88
N LYS A 244 -15.39 15.37 7.61
CA LYS A 244 -14.79 14.70 6.45
C LYS A 244 -13.26 14.78 6.46
N MET A 245 -12.66 15.93 6.77
CA MET A 245 -11.20 16.05 6.89
C MET A 245 -10.62 15.09 7.95
N TRP A 246 -11.30 14.88 9.07
CA TRP A 246 -10.87 13.91 10.09
C TRP A 246 -10.95 12.46 9.62
N VAL A 247 -11.97 12.09 8.83
CA VAL A 247 -11.99 10.78 8.16
C VAL A 247 -10.82 10.65 7.19
N ARG A 248 -10.53 11.69 6.39
CA ARG A 248 -9.37 11.68 5.48
C ARG A 248 -8.02 11.66 6.21
N HIS A 249 -7.93 12.23 7.41
CA HIS A 249 -6.75 12.13 8.27
C HIS A 249 -6.51 10.70 8.75
N ALA A 250 -7.55 10.04 9.27
CA ALA A 250 -7.49 8.67 9.74
C ALA A 250 -7.19 7.70 8.57
N GLU A 251 -7.82 7.93 7.41
CA GLU A 251 -7.49 7.24 6.16
C GLU A 251 -6.00 7.39 5.84
N PHE A 252 -5.43 8.60 5.91
CA PHE A 252 -4.00 8.80 5.65
C PHE A 252 -3.09 8.04 6.64
N GLN A 253 -3.45 7.95 7.93
CA GLN A 253 -2.67 7.17 8.91
C GLN A 253 -2.68 5.68 8.57
N VAL A 254 -3.89 5.11 8.36
CA VAL A 254 -4.07 3.70 8.01
C VAL A 254 -3.39 3.39 6.68
N PHE A 255 -3.60 4.27 5.68
CA PHE A 255 -2.99 4.23 4.35
C PHE A 255 -1.48 4.08 4.43
N GLN A 256 -0.77 5.00 5.08
CA GLN A 256 0.69 4.98 5.12
C GLN A 256 1.26 3.83 5.94
N LEU A 257 0.71 3.57 7.13
CA LEU A 257 1.33 2.64 8.08
C LEU A 257 0.92 1.17 7.85
N LEU A 258 -0.37 0.91 7.71
CA LEU A 258 -0.86 -0.47 7.57
C LEU A 258 -0.94 -0.87 6.11
N SER A 259 -1.47 0.03 5.30
CA SER A 259 -1.90 -0.26 3.94
C SER A 259 -0.73 -0.24 2.94
N HIS A 260 0.19 0.71 3.10
CA HIS A 260 1.43 0.85 2.36
C HIS A 260 2.55 0.11 3.12
N LEU A 261 3.16 0.71 4.14
CA LEU A 261 4.35 0.18 4.83
C LEU A 261 4.23 -1.29 5.29
N LEU A 262 3.27 -1.62 6.18
CA LEU A 262 3.19 -2.98 6.73
C LEU A 262 2.76 -4.01 5.69
N ARG A 263 1.60 -3.78 5.04
CA ARG A 263 0.98 -4.77 4.15
C ARG A 263 1.63 -4.85 2.78
N THR A 264 2.45 -3.87 2.37
CA THR A 264 3.40 -4.07 1.27
C THR A 264 4.78 -4.29 1.86
N HIS A 265 5.63 -3.26 1.95
CA HIS A 265 7.07 -3.33 2.25
C HIS A 265 7.49 -4.37 3.31
N LEU A 266 6.89 -4.41 4.50
CA LEU A 266 7.36 -5.29 5.59
C LEU A 266 6.96 -6.76 5.43
N VAL A 267 5.72 -7.05 5.01
CA VAL A 267 5.28 -8.43 4.70
C VAL A 267 6.12 -9.00 3.56
N VAL A 268 6.37 -8.15 2.58
CA VAL A 268 7.26 -8.36 1.44
C VAL A 268 8.67 -8.67 1.95
N GLU A 269 9.35 -7.79 2.68
CA GLU A 269 10.74 -7.98 3.14
C GLU A 269 11.02 -9.37 3.76
N VAL A 270 10.12 -9.87 4.61
CA VAL A 270 10.20 -11.20 5.22
C VAL A 270 10.45 -12.31 4.19
N ILE A 271 9.72 -12.29 3.08
CA ILE A 271 9.83 -13.33 2.08
C ILE A 271 11.17 -13.23 1.33
N CYS A 272 11.86 -12.08 1.33
CA CYS A 272 13.16 -11.90 0.65
C CYS A 272 14.27 -12.44 1.50
N VAL A 273 14.32 -12.06 2.78
CA VAL A 273 15.29 -12.61 3.71
C VAL A 273 15.20 -14.14 3.70
N SER A 274 14.01 -14.74 3.78
CA SER A 274 13.86 -16.21 3.64
C SER A 274 14.29 -16.75 2.27
N THR A 275 13.88 -16.13 1.15
CA THR A 275 14.27 -16.56 -0.22
C THR A 275 15.78 -16.54 -0.40
N LEU A 276 16.44 -15.46 0.03
CA LEU A 276 17.88 -15.29 -0.06
C LEU A 276 18.64 -16.23 0.88
N ARG A 277 18.02 -16.72 1.96
CA ARG A 277 18.59 -17.67 2.94
C ARG A 277 18.43 -19.15 2.55
N HIS A 278 17.30 -19.53 1.97
CA HIS A 278 16.89 -20.94 1.86
C HIS A 278 16.75 -21.46 0.44
N LEU A 279 16.71 -20.60 -0.57
CA LEU A 279 16.63 -21.01 -1.97
C LEU A 279 17.95 -20.66 -2.70
N PRO A 280 18.70 -21.65 -3.22
CA PRO A 280 19.93 -21.40 -3.97
C PRO A 280 19.63 -20.78 -5.34
N ALA A 281 20.60 -20.10 -5.97
CA ALA A 281 20.39 -19.36 -7.22
C ALA A 281 19.92 -20.22 -8.43
N VAL A 282 20.15 -21.54 -8.35
CA VAL A 282 19.70 -22.52 -9.34
C VAL A 282 18.26 -22.99 -9.13
N HIS A 283 17.65 -22.71 -7.97
CA HIS A 283 16.32 -23.18 -7.63
C HIS A 283 15.25 -22.51 -8.51
N PRO A 284 14.26 -23.24 -9.05
CA PRO A 284 13.21 -22.63 -9.89
C PRO A 284 12.46 -21.52 -9.16
N ILE A 285 12.28 -21.64 -7.85
CA ILE A 285 11.55 -20.65 -7.05
C ILE A 285 12.41 -19.43 -6.72
N TYR A 286 13.73 -19.60 -6.57
CA TYR A 286 14.64 -18.46 -6.52
C TYR A 286 14.60 -17.68 -7.83
N LYS A 287 14.68 -18.38 -8.98
CA LYS A 287 14.66 -17.77 -10.31
C LYS A 287 13.33 -17.08 -10.63
N LEU A 288 12.21 -17.67 -10.20
CA LEU A 288 10.88 -17.07 -10.29
C LEU A 288 10.82 -15.81 -9.45
N LEU A 289 11.21 -15.89 -8.18
CA LEU A 289 11.09 -14.77 -7.26
C LEU A 289 12.13 -13.67 -7.50
N THR A 290 13.35 -13.93 -7.98
CA THR A 290 14.44 -12.92 -7.95
C THR A 290 14.20 -11.62 -8.74
N PRO A 291 13.66 -11.60 -9.98
CA PRO A 291 13.30 -10.35 -10.67
C PRO A 291 12.35 -9.50 -9.86
N HIS A 292 11.48 -10.21 -9.15
CA HIS A 292 10.41 -9.69 -8.33
C HIS A 292 10.97 -9.23 -6.97
N LEU A 293 11.92 -9.96 -6.39
CA LEU A 293 12.67 -9.64 -5.16
C LEU A 293 13.64 -8.47 -5.34
N LYS A 294 13.99 -8.13 -6.57
CA LYS A 294 14.97 -7.09 -6.91
C LYS A 294 14.54 -5.77 -6.27
N TYR A 295 15.36 -5.28 -5.36
CA TYR A 295 15.05 -4.18 -4.45
C TYR A 295 13.94 -4.50 -3.41
N THR A 296 12.72 -5.00 -3.72
CA THR A 296 11.71 -5.32 -2.67
C THR A 296 10.48 -6.22 -3.07
N LEU A 297 10.64 -7.51 -3.45
CA LEU A 297 9.63 -8.60 -3.74
C LEU A 297 8.40 -8.33 -4.66
N GLU A 298 7.73 -9.31 -5.33
CA GLU A 298 6.65 -9.01 -6.36
C GLU A 298 5.82 -10.18 -7.00
N ILE A 299 4.56 -9.83 -7.56
CA ILE A 299 3.23 -10.20 -8.30
C ILE A 299 2.30 -11.50 -8.52
N ASN A 300 1.02 -11.50 -8.07
CA ASN A 300 -0.08 -12.46 -8.40
C ASN A 300 -0.25 -12.69 -9.90
N CYS A 301 0.08 -13.89 -10.33
CA CYS A 301 -0.21 -14.35 -11.68
C CYS A 301 -0.69 -15.80 -11.63
N ARG A 302 -1.80 -16.11 -10.93
CA ARG A 302 -2.18 -17.51 -10.63
C ARG A 302 -2.14 -18.44 -11.86
N GLY A 303 -2.42 -17.94 -13.06
CA GLY A 303 -2.15 -18.63 -14.33
C GLY A 303 -0.65 -18.91 -14.57
N TYR A 304 0.16 -17.87 -14.79
CA TYR A 304 1.63 -17.96 -14.96
C TYR A 304 2.33 -18.72 -13.82
N VAL A 305 2.05 -18.41 -12.55
CA VAL A 305 2.58 -19.11 -11.38
C VAL A 305 2.17 -20.58 -11.39
N SER A 306 0.91 -20.92 -11.73
CA SER A 306 0.49 -22.32 -11.88
C SER A 306 1.23 -23.04 -13.01
N SER A 307 1.45 -22.36 -14.14
CA SER A 307 2.26 -22.88 -15.25
C SER A 307 3.70 -23.12 -14.80
N MET A 308 4.37 -22.13 -14.23
CA MET A 308 5.76 -22.22 -13.74
C MET A 308 5.92 -23.30 -12.66
N VAL A 309 5.05 -23.34 -11.65
CA VAL A 309 5.06 -24.40 -10.63
C VAL A 309 4.80 -25.77 -11.27
N SER A 310 3.96 -25.87 -12.30
CA SER A 310 3.68 -27.14 -12.98
C SER A 310 4.78 -27.61 -13.93
N LEU A 311 5.67 -26.73 -14.39
CA LEU A 311 6.89 -27.14 -15.11
C LEU A 311 7.89 -27.87 -14.20
N TYR A 312 7.96 -27.47 -12.92
CA TYR A 312 8.99 -27.98 -11.99
C TYR A 312 8.47 -28.91 -10.90
N TYR A 313 7.17 -28.92 -10.60
CA TYR A 313 6.54 -29.80 -9.61
C TYR A 313 5.40 -30.58 -10.26
N SER A 314 5.60 -31.89 -10.47
CA SER A 314 4.61 -32.75 -11.15
C SER A 314 3.47 -33.18 -10.23
N SER A 315 3.68 -33.17 -8.90
CA SER A 315 2.70 -33.62 -7.90
C SER A 315 2.88 -32.90 -6.56
N ASP A 316 1.86 -32.97 -5.70
CA ASP A 316 1.92 -32.48 -4.32
C ASP A 316 3.03 -33.17 -3.51
N SER A 317 3.33 -34.43 -3.82
CA SER A 317 4.42 -35.18 -3.19
C SER A 317 5.79 -34.55 -3.45
N GLU A 318 5.99 -33.90 -4.61
CA GLU A 318 7.25 -33.20 -4.90
C GLU A 318 7.35 -31.88 -4.10
N VAL A 319 6.22 -31.19 -3.87
CA VAL A 319 6.18 -29.99 -3.01
C VAL A 319 6.47 -30.36 -1.55
N GLN A 320 5.91 -31.47 -1.07
CA GLN A 320 6.13 -31.96 0.31
C GLN A 320 7.56 -32.46 0.55
N GLN A 321 8.22 -33.03 -0.47
CA GLN A 321 9.57 -33.60 -0.35
C GLN A 321 10.70 -32.60 -0.61
N ASP A 322 10.38 -31.43 -1.16
CA ASP A 322 11.35 -30.36 -1.40
C ASP A 322 11.76 -29.69 -0.07
N SER A 323 12.85 -30.17 0.52
CA SER A 323 13.35 -29.67 1.80
C SER A 323 13.81 -28.21 1.76
N GLU A 324 14.16 -27.66 0.59
CA GLU A 324 14.55 -26.26 0.45
C GLU A 324 13.30 -25.38 0.49
N LEU A 325 12.24 -25.79 -0.22
CA LEU A 325 10.92 -25.16 -0.17
C LEU A 325 10.27 -25.24 1.22
N GLN A 326 10.33 -26.40 1.88
CA GLN A 326 9.79 -26.56 3.24
C GLN A 326 10.58 -25.73 4.27
N ALA A 327 11.91 -25.61 4.13
CA ALA A 327 12.71 -24.72 4.97
C ALA A 327 12.36 -23.23 4.74
N TRP A 328 12.12 -22.83 3.48
CA TRP A 328 11.74 -21.47 3.11
C TRP A 328 10.41 -21.02 3.73
N ILE A 329 9.34 -21.82 3.61
CA ILE A 329 8.05 -21.50 4.25
C ILE A 329 8.14 -21.52 5.77
N LYS A 330 8.96 -22.42 6.33
CA LYS A 330 9.19 -22.49 7.78
C LYS A 330 9.91 -21.25 8.31
N ASP A 331 10.95 -20.75 7.63
CA ASP A 331 11.67 -19.54 8.01
C ASP A 331 10.79 -18.28 7.85
N ILE A 332 9.86 -18.24 6.88
CA ILE A 332 8.86 -17.17 6.77
C ILE A 332 7.96 -17.12 8.02
N VAL A 333 7.38 -18.25 8.42
CA VAL A 333 6.37 -18.27 9.50
C VAL A 333 7.00 -18.31 10.89
N ASP A 334 7.95 -19.21 11.13
CA ASP A 334 8.52 -19.45 12.46
C ASP A 334 9.61 -18.43 12.84
N GLU A 335 10.23 -17.74 11.87
CA GLU A 335 11.22 -16.69 12.14
C GLU A 335 10.72 -15.30 11.73
N GLY A 336 10.28 -15.13 10.47
CA GLY A 336 9.86 -13.83 9.93
C GLY A 336 8.62 -13.25 10.63
N PHE A 337 7.56 -14.04 10.76
CA PHE A 337 6.29 -13.65 11.38
C PHE A 337 6.12 -14.10 12.84
N VAL A 338 7.20 -14.49 13.53
CA VAL A 338 7.14 -15.05 14.90
C VAL A 338 6.44 -14.13 15.92
N ASP A 339 6.61 -12.81 15.76
CA ASP A 339 6.04 -11.78 16.63
C ASP A 339 4.65 -11.31 16.17
N VAL A 340 4.09 -11.91 15.10
CA VAL A 340 2.77 -11.59 14.54
C VAL A 340 1.81 -12.77 14.81
N PRO A 341 1.12 -12.80 15.98
CA PRO A 341 0.17 -13.86 16.27
C PRO A 341 -0.98 -13.85 15.26
N GLU A 342 -1.49 -15.06 14.96
CA GLU A 342 -2.64 -15.26 14.06
C GLU A 342 -2.43 -14.78 12.60
N PHE A 343 -1.18 -14.64 12.12
CA PHE A 343 -0.89 -14.30 10.70
C PHE A 343 -1.55 -15.26 9.68
N GLY A 344 -1.88 -16.49 10.09
CA GLY A 344 -2.77 -17.39 9.34
C GLY A 344 -2.10 -18.19 8.22
N LEU A 345 -0.79 -18.02 7.98
CA LEU A 345 -0.02 -18.80 7.03
C LEU A 345 0.53 -20.09 7.68
N PRO A 346 0.35 -21.29 7.08
CA PRO A 346 0.95 -22.52 7.59
C PRO A 346 2.47 -22.55 7.34
N ASN A 347 3.23 -23.10 8.29
CA ASN A 347 4.69 -23.23 8.21
C ASN A 347 5.19 -24.48 7.44
N GLU A 348 4.29 -25.17 6.73
CA GLU A 348 4.56 -26.32 5.87
C GLU A 348 3.60 -26.28 4.67
N LEU A 349 4.10 -26.58 3.46
CA LEU A 349 3.28 -26.64 2.24
C LEU A 349 2.87 -28.09 1.95
N LYS A 350 1.56 -28.35 1.81
CA LYS A 350 1.00 -29.69 1.60
C LYS A 350 0.71 -30.00 0.14
N GLY A 351 0.59 -29.01 -0.74
CA GLY A 351 0.37 -29.27 -2.16
C GLY A 351 0.60 -28.08 -3.08
N LYS A 352 0.46 -28.35 -4.38
CA LYS A 352 0.66 -27.38 -5.46
C LYS A 352 -0.33 -26.23 -5.41
N GLU A 353 -1.58 -26.45 -5.01
CA GLU A 353 -2.57 -25.36 -4.95
C GLU A 353 -2.23 -24.34 -3.87
N GLU A 354 -1.89 -24.80 -2.66
CA GLU A 354 -1.39 -23.95 -1.57
C GLU A 354 -0.14 -23.20 -2.01
N PHE A 355 0.80 -23.89 -2.65
CA PHE A 355 2.05 -23.30 -3.08
C PHE A 355 1.88 -22.26 -4.20
N VAL A 356 1.08 -22.56 -5.22
CA VAL A 356 0.69 -21.60 -6.27
C VAL A 356 -0.03 -20.41 -5.67
N THR A 357 -0.90 -20.62 -4.69
CA THR A 357 -1.64 -19.52 -4.03
C THR A 357 -0.71 -18.66 -3.18
N LEU A 358 0.17 -19.27 -2.36
CA LEU A 358 1.18 -18.56 -1.60
C LEU A 358 2.09 -17.76 -2.50
N LEU A 359 2.67 -18.38 -3.54
CA LEU A 359 3.47 -17.66 -4.52
C LEU A 359 2.63 -16.54 -5.11
N SER A 360 1.44 -16.78 -5.65
CA SER A 360 0.68 -15.69 -6.24
C SER A 360 0.33 -14.57 -5.24
N VAL A 361 0.19 -14.82 -3.92
CA VAL A 361 0.00 -13.78 -2.89
C VAL A 361 1.29 -13.06 -2.48
N VAL A 362 2.37 -13.80 -2.15
CA VAL A 362 3.75 -13.29 -1.98
C VAL A 362 4.06 -12.33 -3.09
N ILE A 363 3.69 -12.77 -4.29
CA ILE A 363 3.98 -12.08 -5.50
C ILE A 363 2.98 -10.84 -5.41
N PHE A 364 1.63 -10.94 -5.34
CA PHE A 364 0.66 -9.79 -5.48
C PHE A 364 0.95 -8.49 -4.75
N ILE A 365 1.50 -8.61 -3.56
CA ILE A 365 1.55 -7.57 -2.56
C ILE A 365 2.41 -6.36 -3.02
N SER A 366 3.24 -6.52 -4.05
CA SER A 366 4.32 -5.58 -4.33
C SER A 366 4.56 -5.13 -5.77
N THR A 367 3.85 -5.68 -6.77
CA THR A 367 3.51 -4.81 -7.92
C THR A 367 2.17 -4.12 -7.69
N ALA A 368 1.07 -4.68 -8.18
CA ALA A 368 -0.25 -4.09 -8.27
C ALA A 368 -0.74 -3.54 -6.92
N GLN A 369 -0.55 -4.27 -5.83
CA GLN A 369 -0.97 -3.80 -4.51
C GLN A 369 -0.12 -2.61 -4.03
N HIS A 370 1.19 -2.61 -4.28
CA HIS A 370 2.06 -1.46 -4.02
C HIS A 370 1.73 -0.30 -4.97
N ALA A 371 1.76 -0.50 -6.28
CA ALA A 371 1.46 0.51 -7.31
C ALA A 371 0.09 1.20 -7.08
N ALA A 372 -0.97 0.44 -6.79
CA ALA A 372 -2.29 0.98 -6.45
C ALA A 372 -2.31 1.86 -5.18
N THR A 373 -1.30 1.72 -4.32
CA THR A 373 -1.23 2.40 -3.01
C THR A 373 0.02 3.27 -2.87
N ASN A 374 0.83 3.37 -3.91
CA ASN A 374 2.02 4.22 -3.97
C ASN A 374 1.92 5.25 -5.10
N ASN A 375 1.61 4.82 -6.32
CA ASN A 375 1.68 5.70 -7.50
C ASN A 375 0.66 6.85 -7.43
N GLY A 376 -0.49 6.62 -6.80
CA GLY A 376 -1.49 7.64 -6.52
C GLY A 376 -1.19 8.55 -5.31
N GLN A 377 -0.03 8.43 -4.66
CA GLN A 377 0.28 9.23 -3.46
C GLN A 377 0.24 10.73 -3.75
N PHE A 378 0.93 11.21 -4.78
CA PHE A 378 0.89 12.64 -5.12
C PHE A 378 -0.51 13.07 -5.55
N ASP A 379 -1.16 12.27 -6.40
CA ASP A 379 -2.48 12.51 -6.97
C ASP A 379 -3.57 12.76 -5.90
N TRP A 380 -3.61 11.94 -4.86
CA TRP A 380 -4.61 12.08 -3.78
C TRP A 380 -4.12 12.83 -2.54
N CYS A 381 -2.79 12.93 -2.34
CA CYS A 381 -2.19 13.46 -1.10
C CYS A 381 -1.43 14.78 -1.24
N ALA A 382 -1.34 15.37 -2.44
CA ALA A 382 -0.73 16.69 -2.61
C ALA A 382 -1.68 17.85 -2.27
N TRP A 383 -2.99 17.70 -2.45
CA TRP A 383 -3.98 18.65 -1.92
C TRP A 383 -4.28 18.34 -0.44
N VAL A 384 -3.44 18.89 0.45
CA VAL A 384 -3.43 18.59 1.90
C VAL A 384 -4.81 18.62 2.59
N PRO A 385 -5.74 19.55 2.31
CA PRO A 385 -7.08 19.52 2.92
C PRO A 385 -7.92 18.26 2.62
N ASN A 386 -7.61 17.52 1.55
CA ASN A 386 -8.27 16.26 1.19
C ASN A 386 -7.68 15.03 1.89
N THR A 387 -6.52 15.15 2.54
CA THR A 387 -5.70 14.03 3.06
C THR A 387 -4.63 14.56 4.04
N PRO A 388 -5.00 15.24 5.15
CA PRO A 388 -4.01 15.87 6.02
C PRO A 388 -3.19 14.82 6.81
N CYS A 389 -1.86 14.91 6.75
CA CYS A 389 -0.97 13.95 7.43
C CYS A 389 -1.00 14.03 8.96
N THR A 390 -1.50 15.13 9.53
CA THR A 390 -1.56 15.41 10.96
C THR A 390 -2.65 16.43 11.25
N MET A 391 -3.18 16.44 12.48
CA MET A 391 -4.09 17.47 12.97
C MET A 391 -3.49 18.13 14.24
N ARG A 392 -3.59 19.45 14.34
CA ARG A 392 -2.98 20.27 15.42
C ARG A 392 -3.95 20.70 16.52
N GLN A 393 -5.23 20.36 16.39
CA GLN A 393 -6.30 20.56 17.38
C GLN A 393 -7.08 19.24 17.56
N PRO A 394 -7.77 19.03 18.68
CA PRO A 394 -8.62 17.85 18.88
C PRO A 394 -9.84 17.84 17.94
N PRO A 395 -10.52 16.69 17.78
CA PRO A 395 -11.81 16.61 17.11
C PRO A 395 -12.84 17.58 17.71
N PRO A 396 -13.71 18.21 16.89
CA PRO A 396 -14.76 19.10 17.39
C PRO A 396 -15.84 18.32 18.15
N ASN A 397 -16.17 18.76 19.36
CA ASN A 397 -17.32 18.27 20.15
C ASN A 397 -18.57 19.17 20.02
N ASP A 398 -18.39 20.42 19.60
CA ASP A 398 -19.47 21.37 19.27
C ASP A 398 -19.47 21.65 17.76
N LYS A 399 -20.61 21.40 17.12
CA LYS A 399 -20.81 21.60 15.68
C LYS A 399 -20.93 23.08 15.31
N ASP A 400 -21.58 23.88 16.15
CA ASP A 400 -21.86 25.30 15.88
C ASP A 400 -20.62 26.18 16.10
N ALA A 401 -19.64 25.69 16.85
CA ALA A 401 -18.36 26.36 17.09
C ALA A 401 -17.35 26.27 15.91
N VAL A 402 -17.61 25.45 14.88
CA VAL A 402 -16.63 25.21 13.80
C VAL A 402 -16.55 26.39 12.84
N THR A 403 -15.41 27.10 12.89
CA THR A 403 -15.10 28.24 12.00
C THR A 403 -13.97 27.91 11.02
N MET A 404 -13.81 28.71 9.97
CA MET A 404 -12.68 28.56 9.03
C MET A 404 -11.32 28.77 9.73
N GLY A 405 -11.27 29.68 10.72
CA GLY A 405 -10.08 29.87 11.55
C GLY A 405 -9.70 28.61 12.31
N LEU A 406 -10.68 27.96 12.96
CA LEU A 406 -10.46 26.66 13.61
C LEU A 406 -9.95 25.62 12.61
N ILE A 407 -10.55 25.50 11.41
CA ILE A 407 -10.07 24.55 10.39
C ILE A 407 -8.61 24.84 9.99
N MET A 408 -8.23 26.11 9.78
CA MET A 408 -6.85 26.48 9.42
C MET A 408 -5.85 26.22 10.56
N ASP A 409 -6.28 26.29 11.82
CA ASP A 409 -5.48 25.94 12.99
C ASP A 409 -5.45 24.44 13.29
N THR A 410 -6.45 23.67 12.86
CA THR A 410 -6.49 22.20 12.95
C THR A 410 -5.65 21.52 11.86
N LEU A 411 -5.72 21.97 10.60
CA LEU A 411 -4.95 21.41 9.49
C LEU A 411 -3.43 21.52 9.69
N PRO A 412 -2.61 20.72 8.97
CA PRO A 412 -1.15 20.83 9.03
C PRO A 412 -0.65 22.27 8.82
N ASP A 413 0.40 22.65 9.56
CA ASP A 413 1.05 23.96 9.37
C ASP A 413 1.72 24.05 7.98
N ILE A 414 2.17 25.25 7.60
CA ILE A 414 2.83 25.48 6.30
C ILE A 414 3.98 24.49 6.08
N SER A 415 4.81 24.24 7.08
CA SER A 415 5.95 23.33 6.97
C SER A 415 5.54 21.86 6.87
N GLN A 416 4.58 21.42 7.68
CA GLN A 416 4.06 20.05 7.66
C GLN A 416 3.43 19.74 6.30
N SER A 417 2.63 20.69 5.78
CA SER A 417 2.04 20.65 4.44
C SER A 417 3.11 20.52 3.36
N CYS A 418 4.18 21.32 3.44
CA CYS A 418 5.28 21.28 2.49
C CYS A 418 6.01 19.92 2.46
N VAL A 419 6.24 19.35 3.65
CA VAL A 419 6.93 18.05 3.79
C VAL A 419 6.05 16.91 3.29
N GLN A 420 4.74 16.93 3.60
CA GLN A 420 3.77 15.98 3.04
C GLN A 420 3.84 15.95 1.50
N MET A 421 3.67 17.11 0.85
CA MET A 421 3.67 17.19 -0.63
C MET A 421 4.99 16.73 -1.26
N ALA A 422 6.12 17.03 -0.63
CA ALA A 422 7.43 16.63 -1.15
C ALA A 422 7.65 15.11 -1.03
N ILE A 423 7.21 14.50 0.08
CA ILE A 423 7.29 13.04 0.29
C ILE A 423 6.33 12.31 -0.66
N THR A 424 5.06 12.74 -0.74
CA THR A 424 4.08 12.06 -1.59
C THR A 424 4.40 12.17 -3.09
N TRP A 425 5.09 13.24 -3.51
CA TRP A 425 5.67 13.33 -4.85
C TRP A 425 6.87 12.39 -5.05
N HIS A 426 7.81 12.40 -4.10
CA HIS A 426 9.03 11.59 -4.18
C HIS A 426 8.70 10.09 -4.26
N LEU A 427 7.73 9.63 -3.47
CA LEU A 427 7.27 8.25 -3.44
C LEU A 427 6.37 7.89 -4.64
N GLY A 428 5.41 8.75 -4.99
CA GLY A 428 4.41 8.46 -6.03
C GLY A 428 4.85 8.68 -7.48
N ARG A 429 6.03 9.26 -7.74
CA ARG A 429 6.56 9.43 -9.10
C ARG A 429 7.01 8.08 -9.70
N ALA A 430 6.95 7.96 -11.02
CA ALA A 430 7.61 6.86 -11.74
C ALA A 430 9.13 6.94 -11.54
N GLN A 431 9.78 5.80 -11.24
CA GLN A 431 11.23 5.74 -11.10
C GLN A 431 11.93 5.67 -12.47
N PRO A 432 13.14 6.25 -12.62
CA PRO A 432 13.84 6.28 -13.91
C PRO A 432 14.34 4.90 -14.37
N ASP A 433 14.53 3.96 -13.43
CA ASP A 433 14.93 2.58 -13.65
C ASP A 433 13.77 1.57 -13.47
N ALA A 434 12.53 2.06 -13.46
CA ALA A 434 11.32 1.26 -13.39
C ALA A 434 11.28 0.18 -14.48
N ILE A 435 11.14 -1.09 -14.08
CA ILE A 435 10.95 -2.22 -15.00
C ILE A 435 9.46 -2.61 -14.94
N PRO A 436 8.67 -2.48 -16.02
CA PRO A 436 7.24 -2.80 -15.98
C PRO A 436 6.94 -4.29 -15.80
N MET A 437 5.81 -4.60 -15.15
CA MET A 437 5.33 -5.94 -14.83
C MET A 437 5.51 -6.94 -15.99
N GLY A 438 6.14 -8.09 -15.71
CA GLY A 438 6.40 -9.15 -16.68
C GLY A 438 7.57 -8.89 -17.66
N GLN A 439 8.19 -7.71 -17.62
CA GLN A 439 9.46 -7.45 -18.33
C GLN A 439 10.63 -7.86 -17.46
N TYR A 440 11.61 -8.60 -17.98
CA TYR A 440 12.75 -9.08 -17.18
C TYR A 440 14.06 -8.65 -17.82
N ALA A 441 14.83 -7.81 -17.11
CA ALA A 441 16.16 -7.38 -17.53
C ALA A 441 17.20 -8.51 -17.38
N GLU A 442 17.11 -9.28 -16.29
CA GLU A 442 17.87 -10.50 -16.09
C GLU A 442 17.14 -11.73 -16.65
N GLN A 443 17.84 -12.54 -17.47
CA GLN A 443 17.34 -13.83 -17.93
C GLN A 443 17.71 -14.95 -16.96
N PHE A 444 16.90 -15.15 -15.90
CA PHE A 444 17.10 -16.24 -14.94
C PHE A 444 16.64 -17.62 -15.44
N PHE A 445 15.71 -17.67 -16.39
CA PHE A 445 15.23 -18.89 -17.05
C PHE A 445 15.75 -18.99 -18.48
N THR A 446 16.17 -20.18 -18.87
CA THR A 446 16.72 -20.48 -20.21
C THR A 446 15.93 -21.59 -20.93
N GLU A 447 15.07 -22.28 -20.20
CA GLU A 447 14.23 -23.37 -20.68
C GLU A 447 13.11 -22.84 -21.60
N PRO A 448 12.91 -23.41 -22.80
CA PRO A 448 11.89 -22.94 -23.76
C PRO A 448 10.48 -22.86 -23.19
N GLU A 449 10.09 -23.82 -22.36
CA GLU A 449 8.76 -23.91 -21.75
C GLU A 449 8.54 -22.81 -20.71
N ALA A 450 9.57 -22.46 -19.92
CA ALA A 450 9.52 -21.35 -18.97
C ALA A 450 9.47 -20.00 -19.71
N LEU A 451 10.26 -19.84 -20.78
CA LEU A 451 10.20 -18.66 -21.64
C LEU A 451 8.83 -18.51 -22.32
N GLN A 452 8.20 -19.60 -22.74
CA GLN A 452 6.84 -19.59 -23.31
C GLN A 452 5.78 -19.18 -22.27
N ALA A 453 5.91 -19.64 -21.02
CA ALA A 453 5.01 -19.24 -19.93
C ALA A 453 5.16 -17.74 -19.61
N ILE A 454 6.38 -17.21 -19.62
CA ILE A 454 6.67 -15.77 -19.49
C ILE A 454 6.04 -14.97 -20.63
N GLU A 455 6.16 -15.43 -21.88
CA GLU A 455 5.62 -14.68 -23.03
C GLU A 455 4.09 -14.71 -23.07
N SER A 456 3.47 -15.81 -22.64
CA SER A 456 2.02 -15.90 -22.48
C SER A 456 1.52 -14.93 -21.41
N PHE A 457 2.23 -14.84 -20.29
CA PHE A 457 1.96 -13.88 -19.23
C PHE A 457 2.08 -12.41 -19.69
N ARG A 458 3.08 -12.08 -20.51
CA ARG A 458 3.20 -10.73 -21.11
C ARG A 458 2.05 -10.40 -22.03
N GLN A 459 1.52 -11.37 -22.78
CA GLN A 459 0.34 -11.15 -23.61
C GLN A 459 -0.91 -10.94 -22.76
N ASP A 460 -1.13 -11.74 -21.70
CA ASP A 460 -2.23 -11.53 -20.74
C ASP A 460 -2.17 -10.11 -20.13
N LEU A 461 -0.98 -9.64 -19.76
CA LEU A 461 -0.79 -8.28 -19.23
C LEU A 461 -1.09 -7.19 -20.24
N LYS A 462 -0.67 -7.39 -21.49
CA LYS A 462 -0.93 -6.44 -22.56
C LYS A 462 -2.43 -6.33 -22.84
N ASP A 463 -3.16 -7.44 -22.85
CA ASP A 463 -4.61 -7.47 -23.05
C ASP A 463 -5.34 -6.76 -21.89
N ILE A 464 -4.86 -6.92 -20.65
CA ILE A 464 -5.36 -6.19 -19.47
C ILE A 464 -5.05 -4.69 -19.57
N ASP A 465 -3.86 -4.30 -20.02
CA ASP A 465 -3.47 -2.89 -20.22
C ASP A 465 -4.36 -2.21 -21.26
N GLU A 466 -4.52 -2.81 -22.43
CA GLU A 466 -5.42 -2.33 -23.48
C GLU A 466 -6.88 -2.24 -23.00
N GLN A 467 -7.34 -3.19 -22.18
CA GLN A 467 -8.65 -3.14 -21.55
C GLN A 467 -8.79 -1.98 -20.55
N ILE A 468 -7.82 -1.77 -19.66
CA ILE A 468 -7.84 -0.70 -18.65
C ILE A 468 -7.79 0.67 -19.32
N VAL A 469 -6.89 0.87 -20.29
CA VAL A 469 -6.81 2.12 -21.07
C VAL A 469 -8.16 2.42 -21.72
N LYS A 470 -8.76 1.44 -22.41
CA LYS A 470 -10.06 1.57 -23.06
C LYS A 470 -11.21 1.85 -22.08
N GLN A 471 -11.22 1.22 -20.90
CA GLN A 471 -12.22 1.51 -19.86
C GLN A 471 -12.11 2.92 -19.30
N ASN A 472 -10.92 3.54 -19.38
CA ASN A 472 -10.65 4.89 -18.93
C ASN A 472 -10.78 5.96 -20.05
N GLU A 473 -11.03 5.58 -21.31
CA GLU A 473 -11.22 6.53 -22.39
C GLU A 473 -12.43 7.45 -22.14
N GLY A 474 -12.19 8.76 -22.11
CA GLY A 474 -13.23 9.76 -21.85
C GLY A 474 -13.66 9.92 -20.39
N LEU A 475 -13.09 9.15 -19.45
CA LEU A 475 -13.27 9.43 -18.02
C LEU A 475 -12.45 10.65 -17.60
N GLU A 476 -13.07 11.53 -16.82
CA GLU A 476 -12.42 12.73 -16.27
C GLU A 476 -11.39 12.38 -15.18
N LEU A 477 -11.72 11.37 -14.36
CA LEU A 477 -10.80 10.72 -13.43
C LEU A 477 -10.45 9.32 -13.94
N GLN A 478 -9.25 9.17 -14.50
CA GLN A 478 -8.75 7.89 -14.97
C GLN A 478 -8.06 7.11 -13.85
N TYR A 479 -8.53 5.91 -13.56
CA TYR A 479 -7.89 4.97 -12.64
C TYR A 479 -6.87 4.11 -13.40
N LEU A 480 -5.62 4.54 -13.40
CA LEU A 480 -4.52 3.91 -14.16
C LEU A 480 -3.42 3.31 -13.28
N TYR A 481 -3.58 3.31 -11.95
CA TYR A 481 -2.58 2.74 -11.02
C TYR A 481 -2.44 1.22 -11.13
N LEU A 482 -3.45 0.54 -11.70
CA LEU A 482 -3.45 -0.90 -12.01
C LEU A 482 -3.19 -1.22 -13.48
N CYS A 483 -2.74 -0.25 -14.28
CA CYS A 483 -2.35 -0.46 -15.67
C CYS A 483 -0.98 -1.19 -15.72
N PRO A 484 -0.85 -2.42 -16.26
CA PRO A 484 0.39 -3.22 -16.18
C PRO A 484 1.67 -2.51 -16.66
N SER A 485 1.59 -1.64 -17.66
CA SER A 485 2.70 -0.81 -18.14
C SER A 485 3.21 0.24 -17.13
N ARG A 486 2.41 0.57 -16.11
CA ARG A 486 2.70 1.54 -15.03
C ARG A 486 2.99 0.88 -13.68
N ILE A 487 3.00 -0.45 -13.68
CA ILE A 487 3.20 -1.28 -12.51
C ILE A 487 4.66 -1.77 -12.56
N GLU A 488 5.51 -1.38 -11.59
CA GLU A 488 6.92 -1.82 -11.50
C GLU A 488 7.03 -3.25 -10.95
N ASN A 489 7.94 -4.10 -11.47
CA ASN A 489 8.25 -5.49 -11.02
C ASN A 489 8.82 -5.61 -9.59
N SER A 490 8.64 -4.63 -8.72
CA SER A 490 9.09 -4.66 -7.32
C SER A 490 8.67 -3.36 -6.64
N ILE A 491 8.73 -3.32 -5.31
CA ILE A 491 8.81 -2.02 -4.65
C ILE A 491 10.24 -1.50 -4.81
N THR A 492 10.40 -0.30 -5.37
CA THR A 492 11.74 0.29 -5.60
C THR A 492 11.87 1.73 -5.11
N ILE A 493 10.85 2.23 -4.42
CA ILE A 493 10.67 3.57 -3.88
C ILE A 493 9.88 3.53 -2.56
#